data_AF-A0A539DLV9-F1
#
_entry.id   AF-A0A539DLV9-F1
#
_cell.length_a   1.000
_cell.length_b   1.000
_cell.length_c   1.000
_cell.angle_alpha   90.00
_cell.angle_beta   90.00
_cell.angle_gamma   90.00
#
_symmetry.space_group_name_H-M   'P 1'
#
loop_
_entity.id
_entity.type
_entity.pdbx_description
1 polymer ?
#
loop_
_entity_poly.entity_id
_entity_poly.type
_entity_poly.pdbx_seq_one_letter_code
_entity_poly.pdbx_strand_id
1 'polypeptide(L)' 'MFVYRDEYYLKNGEPKPGSDEHMTWQRDLDSARNKAELIIGKQRHGSTDTIHLSFEGAFTRFGDLDEQPQSAYDE' A
#
# COMPACT_ATOMS: atom_id res chain seq x y z
N MET A 1 -5.61 8.42 -12.26
CA MET A 1 -4.53 7.68 -11.59
C MET A 1 -4.14 8.45 -10.35
N PHE A 2 -4.06 7.77 -9.22
CA PHE A 2 -3.71 8.35 -7.93
C PHE A 2 -2.90 7.33 -7.13
N VAL A 3 -1.91 7.79 -6.36
CA VAL A 3 -1.08 6.93 -5.50
C VAL A 3 -1.43 7.21 -4.05
N TYR A 4 -1.84 6.18 -3.33
CA TYR A 4 -2.08 6.22 -1.89
C TYR A 4 -0.97 5.48 -1.15
N ARG A 5 -0.51 6.04 -0.02
CA ARG A 5 0.55 5.46 0.82
C ARG A 5 0.11 5.53 2.28
N ASP A 6 -0.42 4.45 2.80
CA ASP A 6 -0.98 4.41 4.15
C ASP A 6 0.08 4.69 5.22
N GLU A 7 1.31 4.17 5.03
CA GLU A 7 2.47 4.42 5.89
C GLU A 7 2.73 5.92 6.13
N TYR A 8 2.49 6.79 5.13
CA TYR A 8 2.69 8.23 5.27
C TYR A 8 1.72 8.87 6.27
N TYR A 9 0.47 8.40 6.31
CA TYR A 9 -0.55 8.94 7.20
C TYR A 9 -0.41 8.34 8.61
N LEU A 10 -0.15 7.04 8.70
CA LEU A 10 0.05 6.35 9.98
C LEU A 10 1.21 6.95 10.78
N LYS A 11 2.34 7.27 10.14
CA LYS A 11 3.47 7.92 10.82
C LYS A 11 3.13 9.27 11.46
N ASN A 12 2.21 10.02 10.85
CA ASN A 12 1.80 11.32 11.39
C ASN A 12 0.77 11.19 12.53
N GLY A 13 0.20 9.99 12.73
CA GLY A 13 -0.81 9.68 13.73
C GLY A 13 -0.29 8.86 14.92
N GLU A 14 1.02 8.91 15.22
CA GLU A 14 1.61 8.14 16.32
C GLU A 14 0.93 8.48 17.67
N PRO A 15 0.29 7.51 18.33
CA PRO A 15 -0.35 7.70 19.63
C PRO A 15 0.70 7.74 20.75
N LYS A 16 0.29 8.12 21.96
CA LYS A 16 1.21 8.20 23.11
C LYS A 16 1.90 6.84 23.35
N PRO A 17 3.24 6.80 23.46
CA PRO A 17 3.95 5.56 23.78
C PRO A 17 3.43 4.92 25.07
N GLY A 18 3.18 3.61 25.01
CA GLY A 18 2.68 2.81 26.15
C GLY A 18 1.17 2.76 26.31
N SER A 19 0.38 3.36 25.40
CA SER A 19 -1.06 3.12 25.33
C SER A 19 -1.37 1.80 24.60
N ASP A 20 -2.57 1.24 24.82
CA ASP A 20 -3.04 0.08 24.05
C ASP A 20 -3.17 0.41 22.56
N GLU A 21 -3.53 1.65 22.23
CA GLU A 21 -3.62 2.16 20.86
C GLU A 21 -2.26 2.13 20.14
N HIS A 22 -1.16 2.31 20.85
CA HIS A 22 0.19 2.23 20.29
C HIS A 22 0.51 0.82 19.78
N MET A 23 -0.01 -0.24 20.40
CA MET A 23 0.18 -1.60 19.89
C MET A 23 -0.56 -1.81 18.57
N THR A 24 -1.78 -1.28 18.44
CA THR A 24 -2.55 -1.36 17.19
C THR A 24 -1.90 -0.53 16.10
N TRP A 25 -1.56 0.73 16.39
CA TRP A 25 -0.84 1.61 15.47
C TRP A 25 0.46 0.98 14.95
N GLN A 26 1.24 0.34 15.84
CA GLN A 26 2.48 -0.29 15.45
C GLN A 26 2.26 -1.47 14.48
N ARG A 27 1.19 -2.24 14.67
CA ARG A 27 0.80 -3.34 13.76
C ARG A 27 0.34 -2.81 12.42
N ASP A 28 -0.48 -1.76 12.42
CA ASP A 28 -0.98 -1.15 11.19
C ASP A 28 0.18 -0.53 10.39
N LEU A 29 1.09 0.17 11.06
CA LEU A 29 2.28 0.75 10.45
C LEU A 29 3.18 -0.33 9.84
N ASP A 30 3.37 -1.46 10.51
CA ASP A 30 4.16 -2.58 10.00
C ASP A 30 3.51 -3.23 8.77
N SER A 31 2.19 -3.40 8.79
CA SER A 31 1.41 -3.92 7.66
C SER A 31 1.47 -3.01 6.42
N ALA A 32 1.43 -1.69 6.63
CA ALA A 32 1.47 -0.66 5.60
C ALA A 32 2.89 -0.36 5.09
N ARG A 33 3.92 -0.84 5.78
CA ARG A 33 5.32 -0.48 5.51
C ARG A 33 5.74 -0.94 4.12
N ASN A 34 6.43 -0.05 3.39
CA ASN A 34 6.92 -0.31 2.04
C ASN A 34 5.82 -0.73 1.04
N LYS A 35 4.57 -0.35 1.29
CA LYS A 35 3.44 -0.60 0.38
C LYS A 35 2.83 0.70 -0.12
N ALA A 36 2.28 0.64 -1.32
CA ALA A 36 1.50 1.71 -1.92
C ALA A 36 0.36 1.13 -2.76
N GLU A 37 -0.70 1.91 -2.93
CA GLU A 37 -1.83 1.57 -3.80
C GLU A 37 -1.87 2.51 -4.99
N LEU A 38 -1.96 1.95 -6.19
CA LEU A 38 -2.17 2.67 -7.43
C LEU A 38 -3.64 2.56 -7.84
N ILE A 39 -4.38 3.65 -7.68
CA ILE A 39 -5.81 3.71 -7.95
C ILE A 39 -6.05 4.23 -9.36
N ILE A 40 -6.60 3.37 -10.23
CA ILE A 40 -6.96 3.68 -11.61
C ILE A 40 -8.43 4.11 -11.66
N GLY A 41 -8.72 5.37 -11.32
CA GLY A 41 -10.10 5.88 -11.34
C GLY A 41 -10.73 6.07 -12.73
N LYS A 42 -9.97 5.93 -13.82
CA LYS A 42 -10.50 6.05 -15.20
C LYS A 42 -9.62 5.34 -16.22
N GLN A 43 -10.24 4.46 -17.01
CA GLN A 43 -9.61 3.75 -18.14
C GLN A 43 -10.62 3.69 -19.30
N ARG A 44 -10.28 4.25 -20.48
CA ARG A 44 -11.27 4.40 -21.58
C ARG A 44 -11.63 3.08 -22.27
N HIS A 45 -10.86 2.02 -22.06
CA HIS A 45 -11.07 0.70 -22.67
C HIS A 45 -10.60 -0.42 -21.72
N GLY A 46 -11.09 -0.41 -20.48
CA GLY A 46 -10.74 -1.44 -19.50
C GLY A 46 -11.33 -1.14 -18.12
N SER A 47 -11.05 -2.03 -17.17
CA SER A 47 -11.50 -1.88 -15.78
C SER A 47 -10.77 -0.73 -15.08
N THR A 48 -11.46 -0.12 -14.13
CA THR A 48 -10.83 0.64 -13.05
C THR A 48 -10.45 -0.34 -11.95
N ASP A 49 -9.24 -0.25 -11.42
CA ASP A 49 -8.79 -1.12 -10.33
C ASP A 49 -7.79 -0.42 -9.42
N THR A 50 -7.53 -1.02 -8.27
CA THR A 50 -6.46 -0.63 -7.35
C THR A 50 -5.38 -1.71 -7.36
N ILE A 51 -4.18 -1.33 -7.78
CA ILE A 51 -3.02 -2.22 -7.85
C ILE A 51 -2.15 -1.98 -6.62
N HIS A 52 -1.79 -3.05 -5.90
CA HIS A 52 -0.85 -2.98 -4.79
C HIS A 52 0.59 -3.01 -5.32
N LEU A 53 1.42 -2.11 -4.81
CA LEU A 53 2.80 -1.92 -5.23
C LEU A 53 3.73 -1.96 -4.02
N SER A 54 4.97 -2.39 -4.24
CA SER A 54 6.05 -2.16 -3.29
C SER A 54 6.55 -0.72 -3.42
N PHE A 55 6.93 -0.10 -2.31
CA PHE A 55 7.41 1.27 -2.26
C PHE A 55 8.70 1.40 -1.46
N GLU A 56 9.78 1.83 -2.12
CA GLU A 56 11.06 2.14 -1.51
C GLU A 56 11.17 3.65 -1.27
N GLY A 57 10.85 4.09 -0.05
CA GLY A 57 10.81 5.52 0.31
C GLY A 57 12.13 6.27 0.13
N ALA A 58 13.28 5.59 0.31
CA ALA A 58 14.60 6.19 0.16
C ALA A 58 14.89 6.66 -1.28
N PHE A 59 14.25 6.04 -2.28
CA PHE A 59 14.46 6.32 -3.70
C PHE A 59 13.20 6.83 -4.40
N THR A 60 12.08 6.93 -3.69
CA THR A 60 10.74 7.19 -4.27
C THR A 60 10.45 6.23 -5.42
N ARG A 61 10.79 4.94 -5.23
CA ARG A 61 10.67 3.92 -6.26
C ARG A 61 9.47 3.02 -5.96
N PHE A 62 8.70 2.73 -7.00
CA PHE A 62 7.62 1.76 -6.97
C PHE A 62 8.06 0.51 -7.73
N GLY A 63 7.77 -0.66 -7.18
CA GLY A 63 8.00 -1.94 -7.82
C GLY A 63 6.75 -2.81 -7.75
N ASP A 64 6.79 -3.95 -8.41
CA ASP A 64 5.77 -4.97 -8.21
C ASP A 64 5.82 -5.43 -6.75
N LEU A 65 4.63 -5.56 -6.15
CA LEU A 65 4.47 -6.27 -4.89
C LEU A 65 4.23 -7.72 -5.29
N ASP A 66 5.16 -8.61 -4.98
CA ASP A 66 5.10 -10.02 -5.39
C ASP A 66 4.04 -10.77 -4.56
N GLU A 67 2.78 -10.44 -4.79
CA GLU A 67 1.58 -11.10 -4.28
C GLU A 67 0.90 -11.77 -5.47
N GLN A 68 1.51 -12.80 -6.08
CA GLN A 68 0.86 -13.47 -7.21
C GLN A 68 -0.34 -14.32 -6.75
N PRO A 69 -1.59 -14.04 -7.17
CA PRO A 69 -2.49 -15.10 -7.56
C PRO A 69 -2.08 -15.54 -8.97
N GLN A 70 -1.50 -16.73 -9.08
CA GLN A 70 -1.18 -17.37 -10.36
C GLN A 70 -2.43 -17.35 -11.26
N SER A 71 -2.41 -16.51 -12.30
CA SER A 71 -3.57 -16.30 -13.16
C SER A 71 -3.89 -17.61 -13.90
N ALA A 72 -5.11 -18.11 -13.73
CA ALA A 72 -5.62 -19.35 -14.33
C ALA A 72 -5.91 -19.26 -15.85
N TYR A 73 -5.15 -18.45 -16.58
CA TYR A 73 -5.26 -18.32 -18.04
C TYR A 73 -3.91 -18.60 -18.69
N ASP A 74 -3.40 -19.82 -18.48
CA ASP A 74 -2.53 -20.49 -19.45
C ASP A 74 -3.42 -21.48 -20.22
N GLU A 75 -3.79 -21.13 -21.45
CA GLU A 75 -4.28 -22.05 -22.47
C GLU A 75 -3.60 -21.74 -23.81
#